data_AF-A0A0C3NRT2-F1
#
_entry.id   AF-A0A0C3NRT2-F1
#
_cell.length_a   1.000
_cell.length_b   1.000
_cell.length_c   1.000
_cell.angle_alpha   90.00
_cell.angle_beta   90.00
_cell.angle_gamma   90.00
#
_symmetry.space_group_name_H-M   'P 1'
#
loop_
_entity.id
_entity.type
_entity.pdbx_description
1 polymer ?
#
loop_
_entity_poly.entity_id
_entity_poly.type
_entity_poly.pdbx_seq_one_letter_code
_entity_poly.pdbx_strand_id
1 'polypeptide(L)'
;IWVWIHLLQANVSNQTYSAHEDVINKPWRPLPSGRMTADEARRFRWFLLVVCLCLSAWHGAGVLLASTGLSLVEIFHDDFGFSSDPVLKNLCNVGGYLTFESGAILILSSKTSVDHTSLVALLSSGLLIFTTIHAQDFADADGDRLSGRRTLPIVAPEGSRLYMLTALPVWSIVLSALWDLGPMCGTLFLVMGLFVGSQYFRFRDVQHDQSSYLLYNVSPDVI
;
A
#
# COMPACT_ATOMS: atom_id res chain seq x y z
N ILE A 1 3.12 8.27 16.25
CA ILE A 1 1.76 7.96 16.75
C ILE A 1 0.72 8.19 15.66
N TRP A 2 0.66 9.40 15.07
CA TRP A 2 -0.28 9.73 13.98
C TRP A 2 -0.28 8.73 12.82
N VAL A 3 0.90 8.38 12.29
CA VAL A 3 1.08 7.39 11.21
C VAL A 3 0.48 6.04 11.59
N TRP A 4 0.81 5.54 12.79
CA TRP A 4 0.37 4.23 13.26
C TRP A 4 -1.14 4.13 13.46
N ILE A 5 -1.80 5.19 13.96
CA ILE A 5 -3.25 5.14 14.20
C ILE A 5 -4.05 5.23 12.89
N HIS A 6 -3.57 6.00 11.90
CA HIS A 6 -4.17 6.01 10.57
C HIS A 6 -3.95 4.68 9.85
N LEU A 7 -2.77 4.07 9.98
CA LEU A 7 -2.53 2.73 9.44
C LEU A 7 -3.45 1.69 10.09
N LEU A 8 -3.69 1.79 11.40
CA LEU A 8 -4.65 0.94 12.09
C LEU A 8 -6.07 1.17 11.57
N GLN A 9 -6.51 2.42 11.39
CA GLN A 9 -7.81 2.75 10.79
C GLN A 9 -7.96 2.09 9.41
N ALA A 10 -7.00 2.33 8.50
CA ALA A 10 -7.03 1.78 7.15
C ALA A 10 -7.13 0.25 7.16
N ASN A 11 -6.33 -0.41 8.00
CA ASN A 11 -6.34 -1.87 8.13
C ASN A 11 -7.67 -2.42 8.68
N VAL A 12 -8.27 -1.75 9.67
CA VAL A 12 -9.57 -2.16 10.23
C VAL A 12 -10.68 -1.92 9.21
N SER A 13 -10.63 -0.80 8.49
CA SER A 13 -11.58 -0.46 7.44
C SER A 13 -11.56 -1.50 6.32
N ASN A 14 -10.38 -1.78 5.77
CA ASN A 14 -10.20 -2.76 4.70
C ASN A 14 -10.69 -4.16 5.13
N GLN A 15 -10.28 -4.62 6.31
CA GLN A 15 -10.68 -5.94 6.84
C GLN A 15 -12.19 -6.09 7.02
N THR A 16 -12.90 -5.00 7.32
CA THR A 16 -14.37 -5.02 7.48
C THR A 16 -15.08 -5.54 6.23
N TYR A 17 -14.48 -5.37 5.04
CA TYR A 17 -15.05 -5.79 3.76
C TYR A 17 -14.30 -6.97 3.10
N SER A 18 -13.01 -7.17 3.42
CA SER A 18 -12.17 -8.26 2.86
C SER A 18 -12.21 -9.58 3.65
N ALA A 19 -13.07 -9.71 4.66
CA ALA A 19 -13.05 -10.89 5.54
C ALA A 19 -13.16 -12.23 4.79
N HIS A 20 -13.94 -12.29 3.70
CA HIS A 20 -14.13 -13.51 2.91
C HIS A 20 -12.88 -13.92 2.11
N GLU A 21 -12.20 -12.99 1.45
CA GLU A 21 -10.94 -13.24 0.74
C GLU A 21 -9.80 -13.54 1.70
N ASP A 22 -9.80 -12.87 2.86
CA ASP A 22 -8.78 -13.03 3.88
C ASP A 22 -8.86 -14.40 4.58
N VAL A 23 -9.96 -15.15 4.50
CA VAL A 23 -9.99 -16.56 4.97
C VAL A 23 -8.94 -17.39 4.24
N ILE A 24 -8.72 -17.12 2.96
CA ILE A 24 -7.77 -17.85 2.12
C ILE A 24 -6.39 -17.20 2.21
N ASN A 25 -6.33 -15.88 1.96
CA ASN A 25 -5.06 -15.19 1.83
C ASN A 25 -4.39 -14.97 3.19
N LYS A 26 -5.18 -14.63 4.21
CA LYS A 26 -4.69 -14.09 5.49
C LYS A 26 -5.48 -14.62 6.70
N PRO A 27 -5.58 -15.96 6.90
CA PRO A 27 -6.44 -16.58 7.92
C PRO A 27 -6.10 -16.16 9.36
N TRP A 28 -4.89 -15.65 9.60
CA TRP A 28 -4.45 -15.15 10.90
C TRP A 28 -5.03 -13.77 11.27
N ARG A 29 -5.64 -13.04 10.32
CA ARG A 29 -6.25 -11.72 10.58
C ARG A 29 -7.40 -11.82 11.59
N PRO A 30 -7.67 -10.76 12.37
CA PRO A 30 -8.71 -10.77 13.40
C PRO A 30 -10.10 -11.25 12.96
N LEU A 31 -10.60 -10.83 11.80
CA LEU A 31 -11.93 -11.25 11.32
C LEU A 31 -11.94 -12.71 10.85
N PRO A 32 -11.06 -13.15 9.92
CA PRO A 32 -10.99 -14.55 9.51
C PRO A 32 -10.77 -15.55 10.65
N SER A 33 -9.97 -15.18 11.64
CA SER A 33 -9.68 -16.02 12.81
C SER A 33 -10.76 -15.98 13.90
N GLY A 34 -11.86 -15.24 13.68
CA GLY A 34 -12.96 -15.14 14.63
C GLY A 34 -12.64 -14.38 15.93
N ARG A 35 -11.54 -13.62 15.97
CA ARG A 35 -11.15 -12.80 17.14
C ARG A 35 -11.98 -11.53 17.27
N MET A 36 -12.65 -11.12 16.19
CA MET A 36 -13.51 -9.94 16.14
C MET A 36 -14.61 -10.17 15.10
N THR A 37 -15.83 -9.78 15.42
CA THR A 37 -16.97 -9.83 14.48
C THR A 37 -16.94 -8.65 13.50
N ALA A 38 -17.62 -8.79 12.35
CA ALA A 38 -17.71 -7.70 11.36
C ALA A 38 -18.37 -6.43 11.93
N ASP A 39 -19.36 -6.58 12.80
CA ASP A 39 -20.04 -5.45 13.44
C ASP A 39 -19.13 -4.74 14.46
N GLU A 40 -18.31 -5.48 15.21
CA GLU A 40 -17.28 -4.91 16.08
C GLU A 40 -16.22 -4.16 15.28
N ALA A 41 -15.74 -4.76 14.19
CA ALA A 41 -14.79 -4.14 13.28
C ALA A 41 -15.33 -2.82 12.71
N ARG A 42 -16.59 -2.81 12.24
CA ARG A 42 -17.26 -1.62 11.72
C ARG A 42 -17.44 -0.54 12.78
N ARG A 43 -17.83 -0.88 14.01
CA ARG A 43 -17.90 0.11 15.10
C ARG A 43 -16.50 0.67 15.41
N PHE A 44 -15.50 -0.20 15.47
CA PHE A 44 -14.13 0.19 15.79
C PHE A 44 -13.54 1.10 14.71
N ARG A 45 -13.80 0.83 13.43
CA ARG A 45 -13.32 1.67 12.32
C ARG A 45 -13.85 3.11 12.42
N TRP A 46 -15.13 3.30 12.72
CA TRP A 46 -15.74 4.64 12.83
C TRP A 46 -15.26 5.38 14.08
N PHE A 47 -15.03 4.64 15.17
CA PHE A 47 -14.35 5.19 16.34
C PHE A 47 -12.93 5.67 15.99
N LEU A 48 -12.14 4.85 15.30
CA LEU A 48 -10.78 5.20 14.86
C LEU A 48 -10.77 6.39 13.92
N LEU A 49 -11.74 6.51 13.01
CA LEU A 49 -11.89 7.68 12.14
C LEU A 49 -11.99 8.97 12.98
N VAL A 50 -12.89 9.00 13.98
CA VAL A 50 -13.06 10.18 14.84
C VAL A 50 -11.75 10.48 15.59
N VAL A 51 -11.08 9.46 16.13
CA VAL A 51 -9.80 9.63 16.83
C VAL A 51 -8.73 10.18 15.88
N CYS A 52 -8.65 9.68 14.65
CA CYS A 52 -7.71 10.13 13.63
C CYS A 52 -7.95 11.60 13.25
N LEU A 53 -9.20 12.01 13.03
CA LEU A 53 -9.54 13.40 12.74
C LEU A 53 -9.24 14.34 13.92
N CYS A 54 -9.57 13.93 15.16
CA CYS A 54 -9.25 14.71 16.36
C CYS A 54 -7.74 14.88 16.56
N LEU A 55 -6.96 13.80 16.41
CA LEU A 55 -5.50 13.85 16.50
C LEU A 55 -4.91 14.76 15.42
N SER A 56 -5.50 14.76 14.24
CA SER A 56 -5.05 15.57 13.10
C SER A 56 -5.39 17.05 13.28
N ALA A 57 -6.58 17.35 13.83
CA ALA A 57 -6.97 18.70 14.21
C ALA A 57 -6.00 19.30 15.24
N TRP A 58 -5.50 18.49 16.19
CA TRP A 58 -4.49 18.92 17.16
C TRP A 58 -3.17 19.35 16.50
N HIS A 59 -2.78 18.71 15.39
CA HIS A 59 -1.57 19.06 14.64
C HIS A 59 -1.76 20.23 13.67
N GLY A 60 -3.00 20.62 13.37
CA GLY A 60 -3.34 21.81 12.58
C GLY A 60 -4.16 21.51 11.33
N ALA A 61 -4.65 22.57 10.69
CA ALA A 61 -5.61 22.50 9.60
C ALA A 61 -5.11 21.71 8.37
N GLY A 62 -3.83 21.81 8.02
CA GLY A 62 -3.26 21.07 6.89
C GLY A 62 -3.24 19.56 7.13
N VAL A 63 -2.90 19.13 8.34
CA VAL A 63 -2.90 17.71 8.73
C VAL A 63 -4.32 17.19 8.80
N LEU A 64 -5.26 17.97 9.35
CA LEU A 64 -6.69 17.63 9.33
C LEU A 64 -7.23 17.46 7.91
N LEU A 65 -6.84 18.32 6.98
CA LEU A 65 -7.23 18.20 5.57
C LEU A 65 -6.68 16.92 4.94
N ALA A 66 -5.42 16.59 5.22
CA ALA A 66 -4.80 15.34 4.76
C ALA A 66 -5.55 14.11 5.29
N SER A 67 -5.85 14.06 6.60
CA SER A 67 -6.64 12.96 7.19
C SER A 67 -8.07 12.89 6.70
N THR A 68 -8.69 14.03 6.42
CA THR A 68 -10.03 14.09 5.82
C THR A 68 -9.98 13.50 4.40
N GLY A 69 -8.98 13.88 3.61
CA GLY A 69 -8.74 13.30 2.28
C GLY A 69 -8.53 11.79 2.34
N LEU A 70 -7.67 11.32 3.24
CA LEU A 70 -7.42 9.89 3.46
C LEU A 70 -8.71 9.13 3.83
N SER A 71 -9.48 9.68 4.76
CA SER A 71 -10.75 9.10 5.21
C SER A 71 -11.78 9.01 4.08
N LEU A 72 -11.85 10.04 3.23
CA LEU A 72 -12.72 10.02 2.06
C LEU A 72 -12.28 8.93 1.07
N VAL A 73 -10.98 8.83 0.81
CA VAL A 73 -10.44 7.79 -0.08
C VAL A 73 -10.74 6.39 0.46
N GLU A 74 -10.58 6.15 1.76
CA GLU A 74 -10.95 4.88 2.39
C GLU A 74 -12.44 4.57 2.26
N ILE A 75 -13.31 5.56 2.49
CA ILE A 75 -14.76 5.40 2.31
C ILE A 75 -15.10 5.05 0.85
N PHE A 76 -14.48 5.70 -0.14
CA PHE A 76 -14.69 5.36 -1.55
C PHE A 76 -14.16 3.96 -1.88
N HIS A 77 -12.98 3.61 -1.39
CA HIS A 77 -12.34 2.32 -1.59
C HIS A 77 -13.19 1.17 -1.05
N ASP A 78 -13.66 1.31 0.20
CA ASP A 78 -14.30 0.24 0.95
C ASP A 78 -15.84 0.28 0.84
N ASP A 79 -16.48 1.40 1.18
CA ASP A 79 -17.94 1.49 1.29
C ASP A 79 -18.64 1.67 -0.07
N PHE A 80 -18.00 2.37 -1.01
CA PHE A 80 -18.50 2.51 -2.38
C PHE A 80 -18.00 1.42 -3.33
N GLY A 81 -17.19 0.48 -2.83
CA GLY A 81 -16.76 -0.70 -3.58
C GLY A 81 -15.75 -0.42 -4.69
N PHE A 82 -15.05 0.72 -4.68
CA PHE A 82 -14.03 1.04 -5.70
C PHE A 82 -12.88 0.02 -5.72
N SER A 83 -12.63 -0.65 -4.60
CA SER A 83 -11.70 -1.78 -4.49
C SER A 83 -11.99 -2.95 -5.43
N SER A 84 -13.22 -3.05 -5.96
CA SER A 84 -13.62 -4.13 -6.89
C SER A 84 -13.23 -3.86 -8.34
N ASP A 85 -13.05 -2.60 -8.73
CA ASP A 85 -12.56 -2.21 -10.05
C ASP A 85 -11.03 -2.03 -10.02
N PRO A 86 -10.24 -2.67 -10.89
CA PRO A 86 -8.79 -2.59 -10.84
C PRO A 86 -8.22 -1.18 -10.99
N VAL A 87 -8.86 -0.31 -11.76
CA VAL A 87 -8.41 1.07 -11.97
C VAL A 87 -8.75 1.91 -10.75
N LEU A 88 -10.00 1.83 -10.27
CA LEU A 88 -10.43 2.59 -9.09
C LEU A 88 -9.69 2.14 -7.83
N LYS A 89 -9.44 0.83 -7.63
CA LYS A 89 -8.60 0.28 -6.56
C LYS A 89 -7.23 0.97 -6.54
N ASN A 90 -6.56 1.03 -7.69
CA ASN A 90 -5.22 1.62 -7.78
C ASN A 90 -5.25 3.15 -7.56
N LEU A 91 -6.26 3.85 -8.08
CA LEU A 91 -6.42 5.29 -7.82
C LEU A 91 -6.67 5.58 -6.34
N CYS A 92 -7.51 4.79 -5.68
CA CYS A 92 -7.72 4.86 -4.24
C CYS A 92 -6.44 4.56 -3.46
N ASN A 93 -5.69 3.52 -3.84
CA ASN A 93 -4.42 3.22 -3.18
C ASN A 93 -3.45 4.40 -3.29
N VAL A 94 -3.23 4.94 -4.50
CA VAL A 94 -2.38 6.12 -4.71
C VAL A 94 -2.88 7.31 -3.88
N GLY A 95 -4.18 7.60 -3.92
CA GLY A 95 -4.78 8.68 -3.14
C GLY A 95 -4.57 8.49 -1.63
N GLY A 96 -4.70 7.26 -1.15
CA GLY A 96 -4.49 6.89 0.26
C GLY A 96 -3.05 7.14 0.69
N TYR A 97 -2.08 6.64 -0.08
CA TYR A 97 -0.66 6.88 0.21
C TYR A 97 -0.29 8.36 0.11
N LEU A 98 -0.73 9.07 -0.92
CA LEU A 98 -0.43 10.50 -1.07
C LEU A 98 -0.99 11.34 0.08
N THR A 99 -2.22 11.09 0.52
CA THR A 99 -2.83 11.81 1.64
C THR A 99 -2.18 11.44 2.97
N PHE A 100 -1.85 10.16 3.18
CA PHE A 100 -1.12 9.67 4.34
C PHE A 100 0.29 10.28 4.46
N GLU A 101 1.07 10.25 3.37
CA GLU A 101 2.40 10.84 3.30
C GLU A 101 2.37 12.36 3.46
N SER A 102 1.38 13.04 2.85
CA SER A 102 1.21 14.49 3.01
C SER A 102 0.99 14.86 4.47
N GLY A 103 0.14 14.13 5.20
CA GLY A 103 -0.08 14.35 6.63
C GLY A 103 1.20 14.13 7.45
N ALA A 104 1.96 13.07 7.16
CA ALA A 104 3.23 12.80 7.83
C ALA A 104 4.28 13.90 7.58
N ILE A 105 4.41 14.37 6.33
CA ILE A 105 5.33 15.46 5.95
C ILE A 105 4.96 16.76 6.66
N LEU A 106 3.69 17.12 6.72
CA LEU A 106 3.24 18.34 7.40
C LEU A 106 3.55 18.31 8.90
N ILE A 107 3.39 17.16 9.56
CA ILE A 107 3.76 16.99 10.97
C ILE A 107 5.28 17.11 11.16
N LEU A 108 6.07 16.41 10.33
CA LEU A 108 7.54 16.38 10.48
C LEU A 108 8.21 17.71 10.16
N SER A 109 7.73 18.39 9.13
CA SER A 109 8.31 19.66 8.69
C SER A 109 7.89 20.84 9.58
N SER A 110 6.81 20.69 10.37
CA SER A 110 6.14 21.80 11.07
C SER A 110 5.81 22.99 10.14
N LYS A 111 5.76 22.75 8.82
CA LYS A 111 5.45 23.75 7.80
C LYS A 111 3.95 23.75 7.53
N THR A 112 3.43 24.91 7.13
CA THR A 112 2.04 25.07 6.68
C THR A 112 1.81 24.64 5.23
N SER A 113 2.88 24.39 4.47
CA SER A 113 2.80 24.03 3.05
C SER A 113 3.88 23.03 2.64
N VAL A 114 3.56 22.24 1.62
CA VAL A 114 4.47 21.30 0.96
C VAL A 114 5.48 22.09 0.12
N ASP A 115 6.78 21.90 0.38
CA ASP A 115 7.83 22.50 -0.44
C ASP A 115 8.09 21.68 -1.73
N HIS A 116 8.87 22.22 -2.65
CA HIS A 116 9.15 21.56 -3.93
C HIS A 116 9.72 20.15 -3.74
N THR A 117 10.65 19.97 -2.80
CA THR A 117 11.25 18.66 -2.52
C THR A 117 10.20 17.67 -2.04
N SER A 118 9.34 18.07 -1.10
CA SER A 118 8.24 17.24 -0.61
C SER A 118 7.21 16.93 -1.72
N LEU A 119 6.94 17.88 -2.62
CA LEU A 119 6.06 17.65 -3.75
C LEU A 119 6.63 16.61 -4.72
N VAL A 120 7.92 16.71 -5.04
CA VAL A 120 8.62 15.71 -5.87
C VAL A 120 8.61 14.34 -5.18
N ALA A 121 8.85 14.29 -3.87
CA ALA A 121 8.76 13.06 -3.09
C ALA A 121 7.37 12.42 -3.18
N LEU A 122 6.30 13.19 -2.93
CA LEU A 122 4.92 12.74 -3.04
C LEU A 122 4.59 12.23 -4.44
N LEU A 123 4.91 12.99 -5.48
CA LEU A 123 4.65 12.57 -6.87
C LEU A 123 5.43 11.30 -7.24
N SER A 124 6.70 11.21 -6.83
CA SER A 124 7.52 10.02 -7.06
C SER A 124 7.00 8.80 -6.32
N SER A 125 6.53 8.96 -5.07
CA SER A 125 5.93 7.89 -4.28
C SER A 125 4.61 7.43 -4.90
N GLY A 126 3.72 8.37 -5.26
CA GLY A 126 2.46 8.05 -5.91
C GLY A 126 2.64 7.28 -7.21
N LEU A 127 3.59 7.68 -8.07
CA LEU A 127 3.91 6.96 -9.31
C LEU A 127 4.55 5.59 -9.05
N LEU A 128 5.48 5.51 -8.10
CA LEU A 128 6.09 4.25 -7.69
C LEU A 128 5.00 3.28 -7.25
N ILE A 129 4.16 3.68 -6.30
CA ILE A 129 3.07 2.85 -5.77
C ILE A 129 2.10 2.48 -6.88
N PHE A 130 1.63 3.43 -7.70
CA PHE A 130 0.71 3.13 -8.80
C PHE A 130 1.24 2.03 -9.72
N THR A 131 2.55 2.03 -9.96
CA THR A 131 3.19 1.09 -10.88
C THR A 131 3.66 -0.19 -10.22
N THR A 132 3.91 -0.24 -8.91
CA THR A 132 4.48 -1.42 -8.23
C THR A 132 3.58 -2.08 -7.20
N ILE A 133 2.43 -1.47 -6.87
CA ILE A 133 1.46 -2.01 -5.89
C ILE A 133 0.94 -3.41 -6.25
N HIS A 134 1.02 -3.78 -7.52
CA HIS A 134 0.72 -5.12 -8.04
C HIS A 134 1.57 -6.24 -7.42
N ALA A 135 2.70 -5.92 -6.80
CA ALA A 135 3.55 -6.88 -6.09
C ALA A 135 2.75 -7.71 -5.06
N GLN A 136 1.82 -7.09 -4.34
CA GLN A 136 1.00 -7.77 -3.35
C GLN A 136 -0.01 -8.74 -3.95
N ASP A 137 -0.52 -8.42 -5.14
CA ASP A 137 -1.59 -9.18 -5.79
C ASP A 137 -1.10 -10.60 -6.18
N PHE A 138 0.21 -10.84 -6.23
CA PHE A 138 0.77 -12.18 -6.49
C PHE A 138 0.52 -13.12 -5.32
N ALA A 139 0.79 -12.68 -4.09
CA ALA A 139 0.57 -13.45 -2.87
C ALA A 139 -0.92 -13.66 -2.59
N ASP A 140 -1.76 -12.73 -3.03
CA ASP A 140 -3.21 -12.73 -2.80
C ASP A 140 -4.03 -13.31 -3.99
N ALA A 141 -3.37 -13.82 -5.02
CA ALA A 141 -4.00 -14.19 -6.31
C ALA A 141 -5.12 -15.23 -6.20
N ASP A 142 -5.00 -16.19 -5.29
CA ASP A 142 -6.00 -17.25 -5.13
C ASP A 142 -7.28 -16.74 -4.44
N GLY A 143 -7.14 -15.97 -3.35
CA GLY A 143 -8.28 -15.32 -2.70
C GLY A 143 -8.94 -14.26 -3.59
N ASP A 144 -8.15 -13.51 -4.37
CA ASP A 144 -8.65 -12.56 -5.37
C ASP A 144 -9.47 -13.28 -6.46
N ARG A 145 -8.98 -14.42 -6.98
CA ARG A 145 -9.69 -15.22 -8.00
C ARG A 145 -11.02 -15.74 -7.49
N LEU A 146 -11.06 -16.25 -6.27
CA LEU A 146 -12.30 -16.77 -5.64
C LEU A 146 -13.31 -15.65 -5.35
N SER A 147 -12.83 -14.44 -5.14
CA SER A 147 -13.65 -13.23 -4.91
C SER A 147 -14.03 -12.53 -6.23
N GLY A 148 -13.69 -13.10 -7.38
CA GLY A 148 -14.02 -12.57 -8.71
C GLY A 148 -13.20 -11.36 -9.14
N ARG A 149 -12.10 -11.03 -8.44
CA ARG A 149 -11.22 -9.91 -8.78
C ARG A 149 -10.38 -10.22 -10.01
N ARG A 150 -10.05 -9.15 -10.74
CA ARG A 150 -9.24 -9.19 -11.96
C ARG A 150 -7.92 -8.43 -11.77
N THR A 151 -7.10 -8.89 -10.82
CA THR A 151 -5.78 -8.30 -10.56
C THR A 151 -4.77 -8.61 -11.66
N LEU A 152 -3.67 -7.86 -11.72
CA LEU A 152 -2.68 -7.96 -12.80
C LEU A 152 -2.11 -9.39 -12.94
N PRO A 153 -1.77 -10.12 -11.86
CA PRO A 153 -1.33 -11.51 -11.95
C PRO A 153 -2.39 -12.49 -12.46
N ILE A 154 -3.69 -12.17 -12.34
CA ILE A 154 -4.79 -12.99 -12.84
C ILE A 154 -5.03 -12.72 -14.33
N VAL A 155 -5.02 -11.45 -14.75
CA VAL A 155 -5.34 -11.05 -16.13
C VAL A 155 -4.17 -11.27 -17.09
N ALA A 156 -2.94 -11.08 -16.62
CA ALA A 156 -1.73 -11.24 -17.43
C ALA A 156 -0.62 -11.96 -16.62
N PRO A 157 -0.74 -13.27 -16.35
CA PRO A 157 0.17 -13.98 -15.43
C PRO A 157 1.65 -13.92 -15.82
N GLU A 158 1.96 -14.03 -17.12
CA GLU A 158 3.34 -13.91 -17.62
C GLU A 158 3.78 -12.44 -17.75
N GLY A 159 2.87 -11.60 -18.23
CA GLY A 159 3.13 -10.18 -18.45
C GLY A 159 3.39 -9.44 -17.14
N SER A 160 2.66 -9.76 -16.08
CA SER A 160 2.81 -9.16 -14.75
C SER A 160 4.19 -9.46 -14.15
N ARG A 161 4.72 -10.67 -14.35
CA ARG A 161 6.03 -11.09 -13.84
C ARG A 161 7.17 -10.44 -14.60
N LEU A 162 7.08 -10.40 -15.93
CA LEU A 162 8.03 -9.65 -16.75
C LEU A 162 8.00 -8.15 -16.43
N TYR A 163 6.81 -7.63 -16.16
CA TYR A 163 6.62 -6.26 -15.70
C TYR A 163 7.33 -6.02 -14.36
N MET A 164 7.16 -6.87 -13.33
CA MET A 164 7.89 -6.71 -12.06
C MET A 164 9.41 -6.85 -12.22
N LEU A 165 9.88 -7.76 -13.10
CA LEU A 165 11.30 -7.92 -13.41
C LEU A 165 11.94 -6.65 -13.98
N THR A 166 11.17 -5.84 -14.70
CA THR A 166 11.65 -4.63 -15.39
C THR A 166 11.36 -3.35 -14.61
N ALA A 167 10.17 -3.23 -14.03
CA ALA A 167 9.74 -2.05 -13.31
C ALA A 167 10.59 -1.77 -12.06
N LEU A 168 10.93 -2.80 -11.27
CA LEU A 168 11.70 -2.61 -10.04
C LEU A 168 13.12 -2.07 -10.29
N PRO A 169 13.95 -2.65 -11.18
CA PRO A 169 15.24 -2.08 -11.53
C PRO A 169 15.15 -0.67 -12.13
N VAL A 170 14.16 -0.41 -12.98
CA VAL A 170 13.94 0.91 -13.57
C VAL A 170 13.68 1.95 -12.49
N TRP A 171 12.80 1.66 -11.53
CA TRP A 171 12.55 2.55 -10.40
C TRP A 171 13.78 2.73 -9.51
N SER A 172 14.59 1.69 -9.28
CA SER A 172 15.86 1.83 -8.56
C SER A 172 16.79 2.83 -9.24
N ILE A 173 16.90 2.81 -10.58
CA ILE A 173 17.73 3.74 -11.34
C ILE A 173 17.13 5.16 -11.28
N VAL A 174 15.83 5.29 -11.56
CA VAL A 174 15.13 6.58 -11.59
C VAL A 174 15.23 7.29 -10.25
N LEU A 175 14.93 6.59 -9.13
CA LEU A 175 14.99 7.19 -7.80
C LEU A 175 16.44 7.49 -7.39
N SER A 176 17.41 6.64 -7.74
CA SER A 176 18.82 6.90 -7.43
C SER A 176 19.34 8.15 -8.15
N ALA A 177 18.92 8.36 -9.41
CA ALA A 177 19.26 9.55 -10.18
C ALA A 177 18.50 10.79 -9.68
N LEU A 178 17.20 10.66 -9.38
CA LEU A 178 16.35 11.75 -8.90
C LEU A 178 16.85 12.33 -7.58
N TRP A 179 17.36 11.47 -6.68
CA TRP A 179 17.81 11.85 -5.34
C TRP A 179 19.32 11.96 -5.18
N ASP A 180 20.07 11.87 -6.29
CA ASP A 180 21.55 11.95 -6.33
C ASP A 180 22.22 11.07 -5.26
N LEU A 181 21.81 9.80 -5.17
CA LEU A 181 22.28 8.88 -4.12
C LEU A 181 23.76 8.45 -4.26
N GLY A 182 24.40 8.84 -5.37
CA GLY A 182 25.74 8.39 -5.74
C GLY A 182 25.80 6.92 -6.19
N PRO A 183 26.96 6.49 -6.72
CA PRO A 183 27.10 5.21 -7.40
C PRO A 183 26.97 4.01 -6.46
N MET A 184 27.42 4.13 -5.20
CA MET A 184 27.37 3.03 -4.23
C MET A 184 25.94 2.68 -3.84
N CYS A 185 25.17 3.66 -3.35
CA CYS A 185 23.77 3.47 -2.99
C CYS A 185 22.92 3.11 -4.21
N GLY A 186 23.16 3.75 -5.36
CA GLY A 186 22.46 3.43 -6.59
C GLY A 186 22.68 1.99 -7.07
N THR A 187 23.91 1.49 -6.97
CA THR A 187 24.21 0.07 -7.28
C THR A 187 23.50 -0.86 -6.32
N LEU A 188 23.48 -0.56 -5.02
CA LEU A 188 22.79 -1.36 -4.02
C LEU A 188 21.29 -1.48 -4.31
N PHE A 189 20.61 -0.35 -4.57
CA PHE A 189 19.18 -0.35 -4.91
C PHE A 189 18.89 -1.07 -6.22
N LEU A 190 19.76 -0.94 -7.22
CA LEU A 190 19.63 -1.65 -8.49
C LEU A 190 19.75 -3.17 -8.29
N VAL A 191 20.77 -3.63 -7.56
CA VAL A 191 20.96 -5.05 -7.24
C VAL A 191 19.76 -5.60 -6.48
N MET A 192 19.25 -4.85 -5.50
CA MET A 192 18.05 -5.25 -4.75
C MET A 192 16.81 -5.32 -5.64
N GLY A 193 16.59 -4.32 -6.51
CA GLY A 193 15.48 -4.30 -7.47
C GLY A 193 15.54 -5.46 -8.47
N LEU A 194 16.72 -5.77 -8.99
CA LEU A 194 16.95 -6.95 -9.86
C LEU A 194 16.71 -8.25 -9.10
N PHE A 195 17.20 -8.35 -7.87
CA PHE A 195 17.02 -9.53 -7.04
C PHE A 195 15.53 -9.81 -6.81
N VAL A 196 14.76 -8.84 -6.28
CA VAL A 196 13.32 -8.99 -6.02
C VAL A 196 12.55 -9.24 -7.32
N GLY A 197 12.82 -8.48 -8.39
CA GLY A 197 12.19 -8.70 -9.69
C GLY A 197 12.45 -10.10 -10.26
N SER A 198 13.65 -10.64 -10.05
CA SER A 198 14.00 -12.01 -10.45
C SER A 198 13.25 -13.08 -9.66
N GLN A 199 12.93 -12.83 -8.38
CA GLN A 199 12.14 -13.75 -7.58
C GLN A 199 10.72 -13.90 -8.16
N TYR A 200 10.04 -12.78 -8.43
CA TYR A 200 8.71 -12.78 -9.07
C TYR A 200 8.72 -13.44 -10.45
N PHE A 201 9.82 -13.31 -11.21
CA PHE A 201 9.90 -13.92 -12.54
C PHE A 201 10.13 -15.43 -12.51
N ARG A 202 11.04 -15.88 -11.65
CA ARG A 202 11.54 -17.26 -11.62
C ARG A 202 10.60 -18.22 -10.91
N PHE A 203 10.05 -17.83 -9.76
CA PHE A 203 9.21 -18.69 -8.94
C PHE A 203 7.74 -18.44 -9.25
N ARG A 204 6.93 -19.50 -9.29
CA ARG A 204 5.56 -19.47 -9.81
C ARG A 204 4.52 -20.04 -8.85
N ASP A 205 4.95 -20.41 -7.65
CA ASP A 205 4.11 -20.92 -6.59
C ASP A 205 3.81 -19.85 -5.54
N VAL A 206 2.69 -20.03 -4.85
CA VAL A 206 2.16 -19.08 -3.87
C VAL A 206 3.13 -18.84 -2.70
N GLN A 207 3.89 -19.86 -2.28
CA GLN A 207 4.83 -19.72 -1.17
C GLN A 207 5.95 -18.74 -1.53
N HIS A 208 6.54 -18.87 -2.72
CA HIS A 208 7.55 -17.93 -3.18
C HIS A 208 6.97 -16.55 -3.52
N ASP A 209 5.74 -16.44 -4.00
CA ASP A 209 5.08 -15.15 -4.20
C ASP A 209 4.88 -14.42 -2.86
N GLN A 210 4.52 -15.14 -1.79
CA GLN A 210 4.46 -14.60 -0.41
C GLN A 210 5.85 -14.16 0.08
N SER A 211 6.89 -14.99 -0.07
CA SER A 211 8.26 -14.62 0.31
C SER A 211 8.80 -13.44 -0.51
N SER A 212 8.49 -13.38 -1.81
CA SER A 212 8.86 -12.27 -2.69
C SER A 212 8.17 -10.96 -2.28
N TYR A 213 6.93 -11.05 -1.79
CA TYR A 213 6.22 -9.90 -1.24
C TYR A 213 6.82 -9.41 0.08
N LEU A 214 7.29 -10.31 0.95
CA LEU A 214 8.03 -9.93 2.15
C LEU A 214 9.37 -9.25 1.81
N LEU A 215 10.10 -9.78 0.82
CA LEU A 215 11.33 -9.16 0.29
C LEU A 215 11.07 -7.78 -0.30
N TYR A 216 9.99 -7.63 -1.08
CA TYR A 216 9.57 -6.37 -1.67
C TYR A 216 9.29 -5.29 -0.60
N ASN A 217 8.72 -5.67 0.54
CA ASN A 217 8.45 -4.77 1.67
C ASN A 217 9.63 -4.61 2.64
N VAL A 218 10.76 -5.28 2.39
CA VAL A 218 11.91 -5.32 3.31
C VAL A 218 11.48 -5.78 4.72
N SER A 219 10.62 -6.81 4.79
CA SER A 219 10.16 -7.34 6.06
C SER A 219 11.28 -8.13 6.76
N PRO A 220 11.50 -7.95 8.07
CA PRO A 220 12.53 -8.68 8.81
C PRO A 220 12.24 -10.19 8.93
N ASP A 221 11.01 -10.64 8.67
CA ASP A 221 10.61 -12.06 8.72
C ASP A 221 11.23 -12.93 7.60
N VAL A 222 12.12 -12.35 6.78
CA VAL A 222 12.82 -13.01 5.67
C VAL A 222 14.24 -13.49 6.05
N ILE A 223 14.74 -13.12 7.23
CA ILE A 223 16.11 -13.45 7.71
C ILE A 223 16.08 -14.43 8.87
#